data_AF-A0A9C6XUG5-F1
#
_entry.id   AF-A0A9C6XUG5-F1
#
_cell.length_a   1.000
_cell.length_b   1.000
_cell.length_c   1.000
_cell.angle_alpha   90.00
_cell.angle_beta   90.00
_cell.angle_gamma   90.00
#
_symmetry.space_group_name_H-M   'P 1'
#
loop_
_entity.id
_entity.type
_entity.pdbx_description
1 polymer ?
#
loop_
_entity_poly.entity_id
_entity_poly.type
_entity_poly.pdbx_seq_one_letter_code
_entity_poly.pdbx_strand_id
1 'polypeptide(L)'
;MYGLPADNAFEWDSFHQKILDKTYSTALVKELKRYKDDNFAGTARNILGAVVSNKFASEFSLCGSNGKKKAFKESGFYKEIFPATLKKLYPNFTDKSMKLATENWLRLAPQRSGGQNFKKYKKKSTPRAETDEIQQA
;
A
#
# COMPACT_ATOMS: atom_id res chain seq x y z
N MET A 1 4.97 -20.96 -6.00
CA MET A 1 5.25 -19.50 -5.98
C MET A 1 4.03 -18.78 -6.54
N TYR A 2 3.50 -17.77 -5.86
CA TYR A 2 2.23 -17.12 -6.22
C TYR A 2 2.33 -16.18 -7.44
N GLY A 3 3.52 -16.03 -8.05
CA GLY A 3 3.74 -15.12 -9.18
C GLY A 3 3.64 -13.65 -8.77
N LEU A 4 4.14 -13.34 -7.57
CA LEU A 4 4.13 -12.01 -6.97
C LEU A 4 5.57 -11.53 -6.71
N PRO A 5 5.82 -10.21 -6.71
CA PRO A 5 4.86 -9.13 -6.98
C PRO A 5 4.48 -9.06 -8.47
N ALA A 6 3.26 -8.59 -8.78
CA ALA A 6 2.87 -8.31 -10.15
C ALA A 6 3.64 -7.09 -10.68
N ASP A 7 4.31 -7.26 -11.83
CA ASP A 7 5.16 -6.25 -12.48
C ASP A 7 4.52 -5.60 -13.71
N ASN A 8 3.42 -6.17 -14.21
CA ASN A 8 2.71 -5.70 -15.39
C ASN A 8 1.22 -6.06 -15.33
N ALA A 9 0.45 -5.52 -16.30
CA ALA A 9 -0.98 -5.73 -16.38
C ALA A 9 -1.39 -7.20 -16.57
N PHE A 10 -0.63 -7.97 -17.35
CA PHE A 10 -0.94 -9.38 -17.60
C PHE A 10 -0.83 -10.21 -16.31
N GLU A 11 0.25 -10.03 -15.55
CA GLU A 11 0.43 -10.68 -14.25
C GLU A 11 -0.64 -10.26 -13.24
N TRP A 12 -1.01 -8.98 -13.25
CA TRP A 12 -2.07 -8.45 -12.39
C TRP A 12 -3.44 -9.03 -12.70
N ASP A 13 -3.78 -9.14 -13.99
CA ASP A 13 -5.04 -9.73 -14.42
C ASP A 13 -5.07 -11.24 -14.15
N SER A 14 -3.95 -11.95 -14.37
CA SER A 14 -3.80 -13.37 -13.98
C SER A 14 -3.96 -13.56 -12.46
N PHE A 15 -3.35 -12.68 -11.67
CA PHE A 15 -3.49 -12.67 -10.22
C PHE A 15 -4.94 -12.45 -9.78
N HIS A 16 -5.64 -11.50 -10.41
CA HIS A 16 -7.06 -11.27 -10.14
C HIS A 16 -7.94 -12.48 -10.45
N GLN A 17 -7.70 -13.18 -11.56
CA GLN A 17 -8.45 -14.40 -11.85
C GLN A 17 -8.23 -15.48 -10.79
N LYS A 18 -7.00 -15.61 -10.27
CA LYS A 18 -6.71 -16.57 -9.19
C LYS A 18 -7.35 -16.19 -7.86
N ILE A 19 -7.51 -14.90 -7.55
CA ILE A 19 -8.18 -14.45 -6.32
C ILE A 19 -9.64 -14.93 -6.26
N LEU A 20 -10.30 -15.11 -7.40
CA LEU A 20 -11.67 -15.64 -7.46
C LEU A 20 -11.77 -17.08 -6.96
N ASP A 21 -10.67 -17.83 -6.98
CA ASP A 21 -10.60 -19.15 -6.37
C ASP A 21 -10.49 -19.04 -4.84
N LYS A 22 -11.45 -19.66 -4.13
CA LYS A 22 -11.52 -19.62 -2.65
C LYS A 22 -10.34 -20.31 -1.96
N THR A 23 -9.80 -21.36 -2.57
CA THR A 23 -8.66 -22.10 -2.03
C THR A 23 -7.40 -21.23 -2.12
N TYR A 24 -7.19 -20.62 -3.28
CA TYR A 24 -6.09 -19.70 -3.55
C TYR A 24 -6.15 -18.48 -2.63
N SER A 25 -7.29 -17.80 -2.56
CA SER A 25 -7.48 -16.61 -1.70
C SER A 25 -7.25 -16.92 -0.22
N THR A 26 -7.73 -18.08 0.27
CA THR A 26 -7.49 -18.52 1.65
C THR A 26 -6.01 -18.75 1.92
N ALA A 27 -5.32 -19.42 1.00
CA ALA A 27 -3.89 -19.67 1.11
C ALA A 27 -3.08 -18.37 1.04
N LEU A 28 -3.44 -17.46 0.14
CA LEU A 28 -2.83 -16.14 -0.01
C LEU A 28 -2.97 -15.31 1.27
N VAL A 29 -4.17 -15.26 1.87
CA VAL A 29 -4.38 -14.56 3.15
C VAL A 29 -3.49 -15.15 4.25
N LYS A 30 -3.28 -16.48 4.27
CA LYS A 30 -2.38 -17.12 5.24
C LYS A 30 -0.92 -16.72 5.03
N GLU A 31 -0.49 -16.63 3.77
CA GLU A 31 0.86 -16.21 3.42
C GLU A 31 1.10 -14.73 3.73
N LEU A 32 0.17 -13.84 3.35
CA LEU A 32 0.32 -12.40 3.51
C LEU A 32 0.44 -11.96 4.98
N LYS A 33 -0.03 -12.78 5.94
CA LYS A 33 0.18 -12.54 7.37
C LYS A 33 1.65 -12.48 7.79
N ARG A 34 2.55 -13.09 7.02
CA ARG A 34 3.99 -13.08 7.30
C ARG A 34 4.61 -11.70 7.15
N TYR A 35 3.96 -10.79 6.44
CA TYR A 35 4.38 -9.40 6.27
C TYR A 35 3.92 -8.47 7.41
N LYS A 36 3.51 -9.04 8.55
CA LYS A 36 3.16 -8.27 9.75
C LYS A 36 4.37 -7.44 10.21
N ASP A 37 4.09 -6.20 10.58
CA ASP A 37 5.00 -5.23 11.16
C ASP A 37 4.49 -4.84 12.57
N ASP A 38 5.22 -3.98 13.28
CA ASP A 38 4.86 -3.51 14.62
C ASP A 38 3.54 -2.73 14.62
N ASN A 39 3.22 -2.09 13.49
CA ASN A 39 2.01 -1.31 13.34
C ASN A 39 1.26 -1.62 12.03
N PHE A 40 -0.01 -1.21 12.01
CA PHE A 40 -0.92 -1.38 10.88
C PHE A 40 -0.35 -0.80 9.58
N ALA A 41 0.21 0.42 9.64
CA ALA A 41 0.66 1.11 8.43
C ALA A 41 1.89 0.43 7.82
N GLY A 42 2.82 -0.08 8.64
CA GLY A 42 3.95 -0.90 8.21
C GLY A 42 3.47 -2.18 7.54
N THR A 43 2.59 -2.94 8.20
CA THR A 43 2.01 -4.17 7.65
C THR A 43 1.31 -3.93 6.31
N ALA A 44 0.49 -2.89 6.21
CA ALA A 44 -0.21 -2.53 4.98
C ALA A 44 0.77 -2.27 3.83
N ARG A 45 1.88 -1.56 4.08
CA ARG A 45 2.90 -1.28 3.06
C ARG A 45 3.68 -2.52 2.67
N ASN A 46 4.02 -3.39 3.62
CA ASN A 46 4.75 -4.64 3.35
C ASN A 46 3.90 -5.58 2.49
N ILE A 47 2.61 -5.73 2.82
CA ILE A 47 1.67 -6.49 2.01
C ILE A 47 1.54 -5.91 0.60
N LEU A 48 1.38 -4.58 0.47
CA LEU A 48 1.29 -3.94 -0.84
C LEU A 48 2.55 -4.18 -1.67
N GLY A 49 3.74 -4.03 -1.07
CA GLY A 49 5.02 -4.28 -1.73
C GLY A 49 5.26 -5.73 -2.11
N ALA A 50 4.65 -6.68 -1.39
CA ALA A 50 4.69 -8.09 -1.73
C ALA A 50 3.79 -8.46 -2.92
N VAL A 51 2.73 -7.67 -3.16
CA VAL A 51 1.69 -8.01 -4.14
C VAL A 51 1.88 -7.25 -5.46
N VAL A 52 2.34 -6.01 -5.41
CA VAL A 52 2.51 -5.17 -6.60
C VAL A 52 3.82 -4.42 -6.54
N SER A 53 4.57 -4.45 -7.65
CA SER A 53 5.87 -3.81 -7.68
C SER A 53 5.76 -2.30 -7.69
N ASN A 54 6.82 -1.60 -7.27
CA ASN A 54 6.82 -0.13 -7.26
C ASN A 54 6.66 0.47 -8.67
N LYS A 55 7.22 -0.19 -9.68
CA LYS A 55 7.09 0.23 -11.08
C LYS A 55 5.64 0.14 -11.52
N PHE A 56 5.00 -1.00 -11.32
CA PHE A 56 3.62 -1.21 -11.75
C PHE A 56 2.61 -0.43 -10.90
N ALA A 57 2.87 -0.29 -9.60
CA ALA A 57 2.06 0.54 -8.69
C ALA A 57 1.95 2.00 -9.14
N SER A 58 2.92 2.51 -9.92
CA SER A 58 2.88 3.87 -10.45
C SER A 58 1.74 4.09 -11.46
N GLU A 59 1.23 3.03 -12.08
CA GLU A 59 0.09 3.04 -13.01
C GLU A 59 -1.28 3.16 -12.30
N PHE A 60 -1.28 3.03 -10.98
CA PHE A 60 -2.49 3.09 -10.18
C PHE A 60 -2.59 4.39 -9.38
N SER A 61 -3.83 4.77 -9.12
CA SER A 61 -4.19 5.62 -7.98
C SER A 61 -5.31 4.93 -7.22
N LEU A 62 -5.60 5.37 -6.00
CA LEU A 62 -6.64 4.75 -5.20
C LEU A 62 -8.00 4.74 -5.94
N CYS A 63 -8.41 5.88 -6.51
CA CYS A 63 -9.71 6.06 -7.17
C CYS A 63 -9.65 6.10 -8.70
N GLY A 64 -8.49 5.90 -9.32
CA GLY A 64 -8.28 6.20 -10.74
C GLY A 64 -8.00 7.69 -10.99
N SER A 65 -7.66 8.05 -12.23
CA SER A 65 -7.44 9.44 -12.62
C SER A 65 -7.78 9.65 -14.08
N ASN A 66 -9.06 9.93 -14.40
CA ASN A 66 -9.56 10.30 -15.74
C ASN A 66 -8.82 9.62 -16.91
N GLY A 67 -8.70 8.28 -16.89
CA GLY A 67 -8.04 7.49 -17.93
C GLY A 67 -6.50 7.40 -17.87
N LYS A 68 -5.82 8.20 -17.04
CA LYS A 68 -4.35 8.17 -16.87
C LYS A 68 -3.86 7.11 -15.88
N LYS A 69 -4.69 6.75 -14.91
CA LYS A 69 -4.35 5.74 -13.88
C LYS A 69 -5.55 4.85 -13.59
N LYS A 70 -5.27 3.56 -13.37
CA LYS A 70 -6.26 2.56 -12.98
C LYS A 70 -6.67 2.74 -11.51
N ALA A 71 -7.93 2.44 -11.20
CA ALA A 71 -8.46 2.52 -9.84
C ALA A 71 -8.09 1.28 -9.02
N PHE A 72 -7.15 1.43 -8.08
CA PHE A 72 -6.71 0.31 -7.24
C PHE A 72 -7.82 -0.19 -6.32
N LYS A 73 -8.69 0.70 -5.83
CA LYS A 73 -9.82 0.34 -4.96
C LYS A 73 -10.80 -0.65 -5.60
N GLU A 74 -10.79 -0.75 -6.93
CA GLU A 74 -11.71 -1.61 -7.67
C GLU A 74 -11.19 -3.05 -7.79
N SER A 75 -9.91 -3.28 -7.49
CA SER A 75 -9.28 -4.61 -7.49
C SER A 75 -9.93 -5.57 -6.50
N GLY A 76 -9.99 -6.85 -6.88
CA GLY A 76 -10.38 -7.93 -5.96
C GLY A 76 -9.42 -8.03 -4.78
N PHE A 77 -8.13 -7.71 -5.00
CA PHE A 77 -7.16 -7.63 -3.92
C PHE A 77 -7.55 -6.60 -2.85
N TYR A 78 -7.86 -5.36 -3.22
CA TYR A 78 -8.22 -4.31 -2.28
C TYR A 78 -9.56 -4.59 -1.58
N LYS A 79 -10.52 -5.17 -2.30
CA LYS A 79 -11.88 -5.43 -1.78
C LYS A 79 -11.96 -6.64 -0.86
N GLU A 80 -11.19 -7.69 -1.16
CA GLU A 80 -11.37 -9.00 -0.50
C GLU A 80 -10.13 -9.40 0.28
N ILE A 81 -8.99 -9.52 -0.39
CA ILE A 81 -7.77 -10.10 0.20
C ILE A 81 -7.18 -9.18 1.28
N PHE A 82 -7.08 -7.89 0.97
CA PHE A 82 -6.41 -6.93 1.84
C PHE A 82 -7.16 -6.73 3.17
N PRO A 83 -8.47 -6.43 3.20
CA PRO A 83 -9.22 -6.33 4.44
C PRO A 83 -9.31 -7.67 5.19
N ALA A 84 -9.43 -8.81 4.48
CA ALA A 84 -9.44 -10.12 5.14
C ALA A 84 -8.12 -10.44 5.85
N THR A 85 -7.00 -10.02 5.27
CA THR A 85 -5.67 -10.17 5.88
C THR A 85 -5.52 -9.25 7.09
N LEU A 86 -5.87 -7.96 6.93
CA LEU A 86 -5.73 -6.96 7.97
C LEU A 86 -6.65 -7.23 9.18
N LYS A 87 -7.91 -7.65 8.96
CA LYS A 87 -8.84 -8.07 10.04
C LYS A 87 -8.26 -9.13 10.96
N LYS A 88 -7.51 -10.08 10.38
CA LYS A 88 -6.91 -11.20 11.14
C LYS A 88 -5.68 -10.77 11.96
N LEU A 89 -5.06 -9.63 11.64
CA LEU A 89 -3.85 -9.13 12.33
C LEU A 89 -4.17 -7.97 13.28
N TYR A 90 -5.12 -7.12 12.89
CA TYR A 90 -5.53 -5.91 13.58
C TYR A 90 -7.06 -5.87 13.62
N PRO A 91 -7.71 -6.46 14.64
CA PRO A 91 -9.17 -6.52 14.75
C PRO A 91 -9.85 -5.15 14.73
N ASN A 92 -9.16 -4.11 15.21
CA ASN A 92 -9.68 -2.75 15.33
C ASN A 92 -9.32 -1.85 14.12
N PHE A 93 -8.81 -2.40 13.02
CA PHE A 93 -8.48 -1.57 11.86
C PHE A 93 -9.75 -0.95 11.24
N THR A 94 -9.59 0.19 10.57
CA THR A 94 -10.70 0.87 9.88
C THR A 94 -10.44 0.95 8.38
N ASP A 95 -11.51 0.99 7.59
CA ASP A 95 -11.38 1.23 6.15
C ASP A 95 -10.70 2.57 5.86
N LYS A 96 -10.90 3.58 6.73
CA LYS A 96 -10.23 4.88 6.62
C LYS A 96 -8.71 4.75 6.74
N SER A 97 -8.21 3.98 7.72
CA SER A 97 -6.76 3.78 7.88
C SER A 97 -6.17 2.99 6.72
N MET A 98 -6.88 1.96 6.23
CA MET A 98 -6.47 1.19 5.05
C MET A 98 -6.40 2.06 3.80
N LYS A 99 -7.44 2.87 3.57
CA LYS A 99 -7.52 3.82 2.45
C LYS A 99 -6.32 4.75 2.46
N LEU A 100 -6.03 5.38 3.60
CA LEU A 100 -4.94 6.33 3.74
C LEU A 100 -3.55 5.69 3.54
N ALA A 101 -3.35 4.48 4.07
CA ALA A 101 -2.11 3.74 3.89
C ALA A 101 -1.89 3.39 2.41
N THR A 102 -2.93 2.89 1.75
CA THR A 102 -2.90 2.50 0.33
C THR A 102 -2.68 3.70 -0.58
N GLU A 103 -3.41 4.79 -0.34
CA GLU A 103 -3.29 6.02 -1.14
C GLU A 103 -1.90 6.63 -1.04
N ASN A 104 -1.34 6.73 0.17
CA ASN A 104 0.01 7.24 0.36
C ASN A 104 1.05 6.31 -0.28
N TRP A 105 0.89 5.00 -0.15
CA TRP A 105 1.80 4.05 -0.75
C TRP A 105 1.76 4.14 -2.29
N LEU A 106 0.59 4.21 -2.93
CA LEU A 106 0.47 4.40 -4.38
C LEU A 106 1.03 5.75 -4.85
N ARG A 107 0.73 6.83 -4.12
CA ARG A 107 1.22 8.18 -4.43
C ARG A 107 2.75 8.26 -4.44
N LEU A 108 3.40 7.52 -3.54
CA LEU A 108 4.86 7.48 -3.41
C LEU A 108 5.50 6.42 -4.32
N ALA A 109 4.73 5.63 -5.08
CA ALA A 109 5.29 4.59 -5.96
C ALA A 109 6.34 5.12 -6.96
N PRO A 110 6.13 6.27 -7.64
CA PRO A 110 7.15 6.84 -8.54
C PRO A 110 8.46 7.21 -7.83
N GLN A 111 8.39 7.58 -6.54
CA GLN A 111 9.58 7.91 -5.74
C GLN A 111 10.34 6.65 -5.37
N ARG A 112 9.62 5.57 -5.02
CA ARG A 112 10.21 4.27 -4.71
C ARG A 112 10.78 3.55 -5.94
N SER A 113 10.35 3.92 -7.14
CA SER A 113 10.88 3.38 -8.41
C SER A 113 12.03 4.20 -9.01
N GLY A 114 12.59 5.18 -8.28
CA GLY A 114 13.72 6.00 -8.75
C GLY A 114 13.35 7.18 -9.66
N GLY A 115 12.08 7.59 -9.71
CA GLY A 115 11.61 8.70 -10.56
C GLY A 115 12.17 10.07 -10.14
N GLN A 116 12.83 10.76 -11.08
CA GLN A 116 13.64 11.98 -10.91
C GLN A 116 12.91 13.28 -10.43
N ASN A 117 11.62 13.26 -10.06
CA ASN A 117 10.88 14.48 -9.72
C ASN A 117 11.04 14.92 -8.25
N PHE A 118 12.27 14.94 -7.75
CA PHE A 118 12.63 15.23 -6.36
C PHE A 118 12.74 16.72 -5.98
N LYS A 119 12.42 17.67 -6.85
CA LYS A 119 12.59 19.10 -6.52
C LYS A 119 11.44 19.75 -5.74
N LYS A 120 10.28 19.10 -5.56
CA LYS A 120 9.07 19.79 -5.01
C LYS A 120 8.74 19.60 -3.53
N TYR A 121 9.35 18.64 -2.83
CA TYR A 121 8.99 18.36 -1.42
C TYR A 121 10.02 18.81 -0.37
N LYS A 122 11.13 19.46 -0.75
CA LYS A 122 12.09 20.05 0.20
C LYS A 122 11.71 21.43 0.76
N LYS A 123 10.56 22.00 0.41
CA LYS A 123 10.09 23.29 0.97
C LYS A 123 8.76 23.11 1.70
N LYS A 124 8.85 22.85 3.02
CA LYS A 124 7.92 23.21 4.11
C LYS A 124 8.00 22.18 5.24
N SER A 125 9.18 22.03 5.82
CA SER A 125 9.30 21.67 7.24
C SER A 125 10.08 22.80 7.87
N THR A 126 9.36 23.87 8.21
CA THR A 126 9.87 24.87 9.16
C THR A 126 10.16 24.12 10.45
N PRO A 127 11.37 24.20 11.02
CA PRO A 127 11.59 23.70 12.37
C PRO A 127 10.67 24.48 13.31
N ARG A 128 9.85 23.74 14.06
CA ARG A 128 9.12 24.29 15.21
C ARG A 128 10.19 24.63 16.23
N ALA A 129 10.34 25.92 16.53
CA ALA A 129 11.24 26.39 17.57
C ALA A 129 10.85 25.72 18.90
N GLU A 130 11.72 24.88 19.42
CA GLU A 130 11.80 24.56 20.85
C GLU A 130 12.41 25.79 21.53
N THR A 131 11.57 26.65 22.10
CA THR A 131 11.99 27.46 23.25
C THR A 131 11.66 26.61 24.47
N ASP A 132 12.63 25.79 24.88
CA ASP A 132 12.67 25.24 26.22
C ASP A 132 13.05 26.36 27.19
N GLU A 133 12.17 26.54 28.18
CA GLU A 133 12.37 27.39 29.34
C GLU A 133 13.62 26.93 30.11
N ILE A 134 14.60 27.81 30.24
CA ILE A 134 15.73 27.61 31.14
C ILE A 134 15.32 28.08 32.55
N GLN A 135 15.12 27.06 33.40
CA GLN A 135 15.29 26.92 34.85
C GLN A 135 15.51 28.14 35.77
N GLN A 136 14.86 27.98 36.92
CA GLN A 136 15.08 28.63 38.22
C GLN A 136 16.55 28.71 38.65
N ALA A 137 16.91 29.86 39.23
CA ALA A 137 17.70 29.98 40.46
C ALA A 137 17.23 31.23 41.20
#